data_AF-A0A6L9Z8P3-F1
#
_entry.id   AF-A0A6L9Z8P3-F1
#
_cell.length_a   1.000
_cell.length_b   1.000
_cell.length_c   1.000
_cell.angle_alpha   90.00
_cell.angle_beta   90.00
_cell.angle_gamma   90.00
#
_symmetry.space_group_name_H-M   'P 1'
#
loop_
_entity.id
_entity.type
_entity.pdbx_description
1 polymer ?
#
loop_
_entity_poly.entity_id
_entity_poly.type
_entity_poly.pdbx_seq_one_letter_code
_entity_poly.pdbx_strand_id
1 'polypeptide(L)'
;MNLVKFLQDLSLKGVRLWIDGEKFRMEGSQEILTPELISKLKQHKTKILQLLKEQPDILQVYPLSYGQKGLRFLWELEPDSYTYNLSFAIRIYYQVNLVTWQETFEVLRKRHPMLRTTFPKLGQELIQRIHENQQLDFLQIDACGWSQDELYTKVLKAHRYPFDLETQPVMRVRWFSISAQNHVMLLTIHHIALDGWSANLIIKELPEIYQSLQTGSEISL
;
A
#
# COMPACT_ATOMS: atom_id res chain seq x y z
N MET A 1 -4.91 -12.52 25.65
CA MET A 1 -5.50 -12.59 24.29
C MET A 1 -5.09 -11.37 23.51
N ASN A 2 -4.55 -11.52 22.30
CA ASN A 2 -4.30 -10.39 21.40
C ASN A 2 -5.61 -10.06 20.67
N LEU A 3 -6.20 -8.91 20.99
CA LEU A 3 -7.52 -8.50 20.48
C LEU A 3 -7.47 -8.15 18.99
N VAL A 4 -6.35 -7.60 18.50
CA VAL A 4 -6.15 -7.29 17.07
C VAL A 4 -6.17 -8.56 16.25
N LYS A 5 -5.34 -9.55 16.64
CA LYS A 5 -5.27 -10.85 15.95
C LYS A 5 -6.63 -11.56 15.95
N PHE A 6 -7.37 -11.46 17.06
CA PHE A 6 -8.72 -12.02 17.17
C PHE A 6 -9.71 -11.36 16.21
N LEU A 7 -9.72 -10.03 16.13
CA LEU A 7 -10.60 -9.29 15.21
C LEU A 7 -10.26 -9.57 13.74
N GLN A 8 -8.98 -9.68 13.41
CA GLN A 8 -8.52 -10.03 12.06
C GLN A 8 -8.91 -11.46 11.67
N ASP A 9 -8.78 -12.42 12.58
CA ASP A 9 -9.20 -13.81 12.36
C ASP A 9 -10.71 -13.90 12.11
N LEU A 10 -11.51 -13.12 12.84
CA LEU A 10 -12.96 -13.02 12.60
C LEU A 10 -13.26 -12.45 11.21
N SER A 11 -12.56 -11.39 10.81
CA SER A 11 -12.75 -10.79 9.49
C SER A 11 -12.41 -11.76 8.36
N LEU A 12 -11.30 -12.50 8.47
CA LEU A 12 -10.95 -13.56 7.50
C LEU A 12 -12.01 -14.65 7.39
N LYS A 13 -12.67 -14.98 8.51
CA LYS A 13 -13.78 -15.95 8.56
C LYS A 13 -15.09 -15.36 8.02
N GLY A 14 -15.10 -14.11 7.58
CA GLY A 14 -16.27 -13.46 6.99
C GLY A 14 -17.18 -12.76 8.01
N VAL A 15 -16.73 -12.58 9.26
CA VAL A 15 -17.46 -11.79 10.25
C VAL A 15 -17.18 -10.31 10.01
N ARG A 16 -18.22 -9.54 9.71
CA ARG A 16 -18.15 -8.09 9.59
C ARG A 16 -18.53 -7.45 10.91
N LEU A 17 -17.73 -6.50 11.36
CA LEU A 17 -17.97 -5.71 12.56
C LEU A 17 -17.92 -4.24 12.18
N TRP A 18 -18.89 -3.44 12.63
CA TRP A 18 -18.88 -2.01 12.36
C TRP A 18 -19.59 -1.22 13.47
N ILE A 19 -19.42 0.09 13.41
CA ILE A 19 -20.02 1.05 14.33
C ILE A 19 -21.13 1.78 13.59
N ASP A 20 -22.34 1.75 14.15
CA ASP A 20 -23.54 2.44 13.66
C ASP A 20 -24.00 3.41 14.75
N GLY A 21 -23.52 4.65 14.69
CA GLY A 21 -23.64 5.63 15.79
C GLY A 21 -22.91 5.15 17.04
N GLU A 22 -23.64 4.89 18.13
CA GLU A 22 -23.10 4.31 19.37
C GLU A 22 -23.26 2.78 19.46
N LYS A 23 -23.90 2.16 18.45
CA LYS A 23 -24.22 0.73 18.46
C LYS A 23 -23.12 -0.06 17.76
N PHE A 24 -22.63 -1.08 18.45
CA PHE A 24 -21.73 -2.09 17.88
C PHE A 24 -22.57 -3.12 17.13
N ARG A 25 -22.31 -3.28 15.83
CA ARG A 25 -23.02 -4.21 14.94
C ARG A 25 -22.08 -5.30 14.49
N MET A 26 -22.64 -6.48 14.24
CA MET A 26 -21.93 -7.63 13.70
C MET A 26 -22.82 -8.40 12.73
N GLU A 27 -22.19 -8.95 11.70
CA GLU A 27 -22.81 -9.80 10.69
C GLU A 27 -21.85 -10.96 10.38
N GLY A 28 -22.40 -12.15 10.13
CA GLY A 28 -21.64 -13.36 9.86
C GLY A 28 -22.56 -14.58 9.86
N SER A 29 -22.03 -15.74 9.44
CA SER A 29 -22.80 -16.98 9.48
C SER A 29 -23.09 -17.40 10.93
N GLN A 30 -24.23 -18.07 11.15
CA GLN A 30 -24.60 -18.60 12.47
C GLN A 30 -23.62 -19.67 12.98
N GLU A 31 -22.94 -20.37 12.06
CA GLU A 31 -21.89 -21.33 12.39
C GLU A 31 -20.67 -20.67 13.06
N ILE A 32 -20.37 -19.41 12.71
CA ILE A 32 -19.23 -18.67 13.24
C ILE A 32 -19.64 -17.81 14.44
N LEU A 33 -20.80 -17.15 14.37
CA LEU A 33 -21.34 -16.28 15.43
C LEU A 33 -22.03 -17.08 16.55
N THR A 34 -21.28 -17.96 17.21
CA THR A 34 -21.81 -18.73 18.35
C THR A 34 -22.13 -17.84 19.56
N PRO A 35 -23.02 -18.27 20.49
CA PRO A 35 -23.33 -17.53 21.71
C PRO A 35 -22.08 -17.17 22.54
N GLU A 36 -21.10 -18.07 22.59
CA GLU A 36 -19.83 -17.86 23.30
C GLU A 36 -19.03 -16.73 22.64
N LEU A 37 -18.95 -16.71 21.29
CA LEU A 37 -18.26 -15.66 20.56
C LEU A 37 -18.92 -14.30 20.77
N ILE A 38 -20.25 -14.25 20.69
CA ILE A 38 -21.02 -13.02 20.92
C ILE A 38 -20.80 -12.50 22.35
N SER A 39 -20.82 -13.39 23.35
CA SER A 39 -20.54 -13.04 24.74
C SER A 39 -19.14 -12.44 24.90
N LYS A 40 -18.14 -13.05 24.25
CA LYS A 40 -16.76 -12.57 24.25
C LYS A 40 -16.59 -11.20 23.58
N LEU A 41 -17.26 -10.97 22.45
CA LEU A 41 -17.29 -9.67 21.78
C LEU A 41 -17.91 -8.60 22.68
N LYS A 42 -19.03 -8.92 23.36
CA LYS A 42 -19.67 -8.02 24.33
C LYS A 42 -18.76 -7.69 25.51
N GLN A 43 -18.05 -8.68 26.06
CA GLN A 43 -17.11 -8.49 27.17
C GLN A 43 -15.98 -7.50 26.83
N HIS A 44 -15.52 -7.47 25.58
CA HIS A 44 -14.44 -6.60 25.13
C HIS A 44 -14.92 -5.37 24.33
N LYS A 45 -16.22 -5.09 24.29
CA LYS A 45 -16.84 -4.06 23.44
C LYS A 45 -16.11 -2.72 23.50
N THR A 46 -15.87 -2.16 24.69
CA THR A 46 -15.23 -0.84 24.85
C THR A 46 -13.84 -0.79 24.21
N LYS A 47 -13.04 -1.85 24.41
CA LYS A 47 -11.68 -1.93 23.85
C LYS A 47 -11.69 -2.17 22.34
N ILE A 48 -12.65 -2.95 21.83
CA ILE A 48 -12.86 -3.14 20.39
C ILE A 48 -13.22 -1.81 19.74
N LEU A 49 -14.15 -1.04 20.34
CA LEU A 49 -14.54 0.26 19.82
C LEU A 49 -13.37 1.25 19.80
N GLN A 50 -12.52 1.25 20.82
CA GLN A 50 -11.32 2.07 20.84
C GLN A 50 -10.36 1.68 19.71
N LEU A 51 -10.11 0.38 19.53
CA LEU A 51 -9.24 -0.11 18.46
C LEU A 51 -9.77 0.22 17.06
N LEU A 52 -11.08 0.12 16.83
CA LEU A 52 -11.69 0.48 15.54
C LEU A 52 -11.62 1.98 15.26
N LYS A 53 -11.52 2.82 16.31
CA LYS A 53 -11.29 4.27 16.14
C LYS A 53 -9.82 4.58 15.86
N GLU A 54 -8.90 3.89 16.53
CA GLU A 54 -7.45 4.10 16.38
C GLU A 54 -6.91 3.47 15.08
N GLN A 55 -7.50 2.35 14.64
CA GLN A 55 -7.13 1.56 13.47
C GLN A 55 -8.40 1.17 12.70
N PRO A 56 -8.99 2.09 11.92
CA PRO A 56 -10.23 1.84 11.17
C PRO A 56 -10.10 0.69 10.16
N ASP A 57 -8.88 0.44 9.68
CA ASP A 57 -8.54 -0.61 8.72
C ASP A 57 -8.19 -1.97 9.34
N ILE A 58 -8.29 -2.13 10.66
CA ILE A 58 -7.88 -3.36 11.37
C ILE A 58 -8.62 -4.61 10.89
N LEU A 59 -9.81 -4.44 10.32
CA LEU A 59 -10.65 -5.49 9.75
C LEU A 59 -10.48 -5.66 8.24
N GLN A 60 -9.72 -4.80 7.55
CA GLN A 60 -9.47 -4.89 6.11
C GLN A 60 -8.39 -5.94 5.80
N VAL A 61 -8.69 -7.18 6.19
CA VAL A 61 -7.85 -8.35 5.98
C VAL A 61 -8.53 -9.35 5.07
N TYR A 62 -7.78 -9.90 4.13
CA TYR A 62 -8.29 -10.78 3.09
C TYR A 62 -7.31 -11.94 2.84
N PRO A 63 -7.77 -13.11 2.40
CA PRO A 63 -6.86 -14.16 1.95
C PRO A 63 -6.06 -13.69 0.72
N LEU A 64 -4.82 -14.18 0.57
CA LEU A 64 -4.07 -13.98 -0.68
C LEU A 64 -4.74 -14.73 -1.84
N SER A 65 -4.70 -14.12 -3.02
CA SER A 65 -4.99 -14.83 -4.27
C SER A 65 -3.94 -15.91 -4.54
N TYR A 66 -4.24 -16.87 -5.42
CA TYR A 66 -3.29 -17.94 -5.75
C TYR A 66 -1.95 -17.39 -6.30
N GLY A 67 -2.01 -16.40 -7.20
CA GLY A 67 -0.80 -15.75 -7.73
C GLY A 67 0.00 -15.03 -6.65
N GLN A 68 -0.67 -14.34 -5.73
CA GLN A 68 0.00 -13.68 -4.61
C GLN A 68 0.65 -14.69 -3.66
N LYS A 69 0.05 -15.85 -3.41
CA LYS A 69 0.68 -16.92 -2.60
C LYS A 69 2.00 -17.37 -3.21
N GLY A 70 2.04 -17.56 -4.53
CA GLY A 70 3.27 -17.89 -5.26
C GLY A 70 4.36 -16.84 -5.09
N LEU A 71 4.02 -15.56 -5.32
CA LEU A 71 4.98 -14.45 -5.15
C LEU A 71 5.43 -14.28 -3.69
N ARG A 72 4.52 -14.47 -2.73
CA ARG A 72 4.83 -14.38 -1.30
C ARG A 72 5.74 -15.52 -0.84
N PHE A 73 5.62 -16.70 -1.43
CA PHE A 73 6.53 -17.83 -1.20
C PHE A 73 7.92 -17.56 -1.78
N LEU A 74 8.01 -17.04 -3.00
CA LEU A 74 9.29 -16.70 -3.63
C LEU A 74 10.04 -15.61 -2.85
N TRP A 75 9.33 -14.58 -2.40
CA TRP A 75 9.89 -13.57 -1.50
C TRP A 75 10.38 -14.18 -0.19
N GLU A 76 9.72 -15.20 0.34
CA GLU A 76 10.12 -15.88 1.58
C GLU A 76 11.44 -16.65 1.44
N LEU A 77 11.71 -17.18 0.24
CA LEU A 77 12.96 -17.86 -0.08
C LEU A 77 14.12 -16.89 -0.27
N GLU A 78 13.85 -15.74 -0.90
CA GLU A 78 14.85 -14.71 -1.19
C GLU A 78 14.33 -13.29 -0.89
N PRO A 79 14.23 -12.89 0.40
CA PRO A 79 13.61 -11.63 0.79
C PRO A 79 14.38 -10.38 0.30
N ASP A 80 15.67 -10.54 0.01
CA ASP A 80 16.53 -9.48 -0.52
C ASP A 80 16.50 -9.39 -2.06
N SER A 81 15.74 -10.24 -2.74
CA SER A 81 15.64 -10.28 -4.20
C SER A 81 14.86 -9.08 -4.74
N TYR A 82 15.39 -8.44 -5.78
CA TYR A 82 14.71 -7.36 -6.51
C TYR A 82 14.01 -7.84 -7.80
N THR A 83 14.03 -9.15 -8.06
CA THR A 83 13.52 -9.77 -9.30
C THR A 83 12.07 -9.38 -9.62
N TYR A 84 11.27 -9.13 -8.58
CA TYR A 84 9.86 -8.77 -8.71
C TYR A 84 9.57 -7.28 -8.51
N ASN A 85 10.60 -6.43 -8.58
CA ASN A 85 10.45 -4.97 -8.61
C ASN A 85 10.08 -4.52 -10.02
N LEU A 86 8.82 -4.10 -10.21
CA LEU A 86 8.38 -3.43 -11.42
C LEU A 86 8.73 -1.94 -11.30
N SER A 87 9.60 -1.43 -12.18
CA SER A 87 10.08 -0.05 -12.09
C SER A 87 9.88 0.73 -13.37
N PHE A 88 9.42 1.97 -13.20
CA PHE A 88 9.17 2.93 -14.26
C PHE A 88 9.99 4.18 -13.97
N ALA A 89 10.95 4.48 -14.83
CA ALA A 89 11.78 5.66 -14.73
C ALA A 89 11.40 6.64 -15.83
N ILE A 90 11.11 7.88 -15.47
CA ILE A 90 10.93 8.97 -16.43
C ILE A 90 11.93 10.08 -16.13
N ARG A 91 12.40 10.72 -17.19
CA ARG A 91 13.20 11.94 -17.09
C ARG A 91 12.34 13.14 -17.49
N ILE A 92 12.42 14.17 -16.68
CA ILE A 92 11.53 15.33 -16.70
C ILE A 92 12.40 16.56 -16.94
N TYR A 93 12.16 17.25 -18.06
CA TYR A 93 12.93 18.41 -18.50
C TYR A 93 12.19 19.75 -18.30
N TYR A 94 11.44 19.87 -17.21
CA TYR A 94 10.66 21.05 -16.86
C TYR A 94 10.62 21.28 -15.35
N GLN A 95 10.24 22.48 -14.93
CA GLN A 95 10.00 22.79 -13.51
C GLN A 95 8.76 22.06 -13.02
N VAL A 96 8.87 21.36 -11.90
CA VAL A 96 7.77 20.64 -11.27
C VAL A 96 7.45 21.21 -9.90
N ASN A 97 6.20 21.07 -9.48
CA ASN A 97 5.84 21.22 -8.07
C ASN A 97 5.90 19.85 -7.40
N LEU A 98 6.91 19.63 -6.55
CA LEU A 98 7.08 18.35 -5.86
C LEU A 98 5.98 18.04 -4.85
N VAL A 99 5.40 19.07 -4.24
CA VAL A 99 4.27 18.90 -3.32
C VAL A 99 3.08 18.34 -4.09
N THR A 100 2.80 18.90 -5.28
CA THR A 100 1.74 18.37 -6.17
C THR A 100 2.04 16.94 -6.61
N TRP A 101 3.29 16.58 -6.91
CA TRP A 101 3.64 15.18 -7.21
C TRP A 101 3.43 14.24 -6.03
N GLN A 102 3.77 14.65 -4.81
CA GLN A 102 3.49 13.85 -3.62
C GLN A 102 1.98 13.62 -3.45
N GLU A 103 1.17 14.68 -3.61
CA GLU A 103 -0.29 14.60 -3.58
C GLU A 103 -0.83 13.69 -4.71
N THR A 104 -0.25 13.75 -5.91
CA THR A 104 -0.60 12.85 -7.03
C THR A 104 -0.47 11.39 -6.63
N PHE A 105 0.65 11.00 -5.99
CA PHE A 105 0.85 9.62 -5.55
C PHE A 105 -0.08 9.22 -4.40
N GLU A 106 -0.44 10.15 -3.52
CA GLU A 106 -1.43 9.89 -2.47
C GLU A 106 -2.83 9.68 -3.04
N VAL A 107 -3.26 10.49 -4.02
CA VAL A 107 -4.52 10.29 -4.73
C VAL A 107 -4.53 8.93 -5.44
N LEU A 108 -3.45 8.58 -6.13
CA LEU A 108 -3.31 7.29 -6.80
C LEU A 108 -3.44 6.12 -5.80
N ARG A 109 -2.73 6.17 -4.67
CA ARG A 109 -2.81 5.15 -3.60
C ARG A 109 -4.21 5.06 -2.99
N LYS A 110 -4.89 6.19 -2.82
CA LYS A 110 -6.27 6.22 -2.33
C LYS A 110 -7.22 5.53 -3.30
N ARG A 111 -7.06 5.76 -4.60
CA ARG A 111 -7.86 5.12 -5.67
C ARG A 111 -7.57 3.63 -5.82
N HIS A 112 -6.33 3.19 -5.60
CA HIS A 112 -5.91 1.80 -5.77
C HIS A 112 -5.50 1.15 -4.44
N PRO A 113 -6.41 0.45 -3.74
CA PRO A 113 -6.14 -0.16 -2.43
C PRO A 113 -4.92 -1.09 -2.39
N MET A 114 -4.62 -1.79 -3.50
CA MET A 114 -3.47 -2.70 -3.59
C MET A 114 -2.12 -2.00 -3.41
N LEU A 115 -2.00 -0.71 -3.75
CA LEU A 115 -0.77 0.07 -3.52
C LEU A 115 -0.55 0.39 -2.03
N ARG A 116 -1.58 0.19 -1.20
CA ARG A 116 -1.58 0.37 0.25
C ARG A 116 -1.62 -0.95 1.02
N THR A 117 -1.36 -2.07 0.35
CA THR A 117 -1.49 -3.41 0.94
C THR A 117 -0.14 -3.96 1.41
N THR A 118 -0.12 -4.56 2.59
CA THR A 118 0.97 -5.46 3.04
C THR A 118 0.49 -6.90 3.05
N PHE A 119 1.44 -7.84 3.09
CA PHE A 119 1.22 -9.29 3.00
C PHE A 119 1.79 -10.05 4.23
N PRO A 120 1.35 -9.74 5.46
CA PRO A 120 1.86 -10.36 6.67
C PRO A 120 1.28 -11.76 6.92
N LYS A 121 1.84 -12.43 7.93
CA LYS A 121 1.26 -13.64 8.53
C LYS A 121 0.28 -13.29 9.64
N LEU A 122 -0.91 -13.90 9.61
CA LEU A 122 -1.86 -13.93 10.72
C LEU A 122 -1.88 -15.32 11.35
N GLY A 123 -0.95 -15.56 12.29
CA GLY A 123 -0.74 -16.92 12.79
C GLY A 123 -0.07 -17.79 11.73
N GLN A 124 -0.78 -18.80 11.22
CA GLN A 124 -0.28 -19.68 10.16
C GLN A 124 -0.78 -19.26 8.77
N GLU A 125 -1.76 -18.37 8.69
CA GLU A 125 -2.34 -17.92 7.42
C GLU A 125 -1.59 -16.72 6.85
N LEU A 126 -1.40 -16.70 5.54
CA LEU A 126 -0.93 -15.52 4.81
C LEU A 126 -2.13 -14.65 4.45
N ILE A 127 -2.04 -13.36 4.74
CA ILE A 127 -3.14 -12.41 4.51
C ILE A 127 -2.69 -11.18 3.74
N GLN A 128 -3.62 -10.56 3.04
CA GLN A 128 -3.52 -9.19 2.55
C GLN A 128 -4.11 -8.29 3.63
N ARG A 129 -3.39 -7.23 4.00
CA ARG A 129 -3.91 -6.18 4.88
C ARG A 129 -3.86 -4.86 4.13
N ILE A 130 -5.02 -4.28 3.88
CA ILE A 130 -5.15 -2.98 3.21
C ILE A 130 -5.09 -1.89 4.28
N HIS A 131 -4.20 -0.90 4.12
CA HIS A 131 -4.00 0.14 5.14
C HIS A 131 -4.63 1.47 4.74
N GLU A 132 -5.61 1.97 5.49
CA GLU A 132 -6.24 3.28 5.25
C GLU A 132 -5.22 4.41 5.34
N ASN A 133 -4.38 4.38 6.38
CA ASN A 133 -3.38 5.42 6.65
C ASN A 133 -1.99 4.78 6.66
N GLN A 134 -1.41 4.59 5.48
CA GLN A 134 -0.02 4.19 5.32
C GLN A 134 0.76 5.32 4.64
N GLN A 135 1.86 5.74 5.26
CA GLN A 135 2.73 6.78 4.73
C GLN A 135 3.25 6.39 3.34
N LEU A 136 3.21 7.33 2.39
CA LEU A 136 3.86 7.20 1.11
C LEU A 136 5.39 7.10 1.27
N ASP A 137 5.99 6.05 0.73
CA ASP A 137 7.45 5.91 0.62
C ASP A 137 7.96 6.77 -0.56
N PHE A 138 7.99 8.08 -0.36
CA PHE A 138 8.55 9.06 -1.29
C PHE A 138 9.83 9.66 -0.71
N LEU A 139 10.91 9.66 -1.49
CA LEU A 139 12.16 10.29 -1.11
C LEU A 139 12.68 11.16 -2.25
N GLN A 140 12.87 12.45 -1.95
CA GLN A 140 13.63 13.36 -2.81
C GLN A 140 15.13 13.22 -2.51
N ILE A 141 15.92 13.16 -3.57
CA ILE A 141 17.37 12.98 -3.58
C ILE A 141 17.96 14.14 -4.36
N ASP A 142 18.83 14.92 -3.71
CA ASP A 142 19.61 15.94 -4.40
C ASP A 142 20.72 15.26 -5.22
N ALA A 143 20.61 15.39 -6.54
CA ALA A 143 21.54 14.89 -7.53
C ALA A 143 22.26 16.02 -8.27
N CYS A 144 22.23 17.24 -7.72
CA CYS A 144 22.94 18.37 -8.29
C CYS A 144 24.44 18.08 -8.36
N GLY A 145 25.03 18.30 -9.54
CA GLY A 145 26.46 18.06 -9.79
C GLY A 145 26.87 16.61 -10.01
N TRP A 146 25.94 15.64 -9.91
CA TRP A 146 26.25 14.25 -10.24
C TRP A 146 26.57 14.08 -11.73
N SER A 147 27.52 13.20 -12.04
CA SER A 147 27.75 12.75 -13.42
C SER A 147 26.59 11.87 -13.90
N GLN A 148 26.47 11.66 -15.22
CA GLN A 148 25.45 10.75 -15.74
C GLN A 148 25.67 9.31 -15.24
N ASP A 149 26.92 8.86 -15.10
CA ASP A 149 27.26 7.52 -14.61
C ASP A 149 26.91 7.37 -13.12
N GLU A 150 27.13 8.41 -12.32
CA GLU A 150 26.73 8.42 -10.91
C GLU A 150 25.20 8.35 -10.80
N LEU A 151 24.49 9.20 -11.54
CA LEU A 151 23.02 9.19 -11.57
C LEU A 151 22.48 7.81 -11.95
N TYR A 152 22.99 7.22 -13.05
CA TYR A 152 22.59 5.90 -13.49
C TYR A 152 22.83 4.84 -12.42
N THR A 153 24.01 4.84 -11.80
CA THR A 153 24.38 3.93 -10.72
C THR A 153 23.43 4.04 -9.52
N LYS A 154 23.07 5.27 -9.13
CA LYS A 154 22.19 5.53 -7.98
C LYS A 154 20.74 5.15 -8.28
N VAL A 155 20.26 5.39 -9.51
CA VAL A 155 18.93 4.95 -9.97
C VAL A 155 18.86 3.41 -9.99
N LEU A 156 19.88 2.72 -10.52
CA LEU A 156 19.94 1.25 -10.49
C LEU A 156 19.96 0.71 -9.06
N LYS A 157 20.73 1.34 -8.16
CA LYS A 157 20.76 0.94 -6.75
C LYS A 157 19.38 1.11 -6.10
N ALA A 158 18.67 2.20 -6.39
CA ALA A 158 17.33 2.44 -5.88
C ALA A 158 16.31 1.41 -6.41
N HIS A 159 16.38 1.06 -7.69
CA HIS A 159 15.56 0.01 -8.30
C HIS A 159 15.78 -1.36 -7.65
N ARG A 160 17.03 -1.71 -7.34
CA ARG A 160 17.41 -3.00 -6.73
C ARG A 160 17.16 -3.09 -5.24
N TYR A 161 16.69 -2.02 -4.59
CA TYR A 161 16.43 -2.07 -3.15
C TYR A 161 15.18 -2.94 -2.88
N PRO A 162 15.28 -3.98 -2.04
CA PRO A 162 14.20 -4.94 -1.83
C PRO A 162 12.98 -4.31 -1.11
N PHE A 163 11.87 -5.04 -1.12
CA PHE A 163 10.69 -4.71 -0.33
C PHE A 163 10.53 -5.70 0.82
N ASP A 164 10.17 -5.19 2.00
CA ASP A 164 9.59 -6.05 3.04
C ASP A 164 8.07 -6.12 2.85
N LEU A 165 7.59 -7.26 2.34
CA LEU A 165 6.17 -7.45 2.06
C LEU A 165 5.31 -7.55 3.32
N GLU A 166 5.87 -7.83 4.50
CA GLU A 166 5.07 -7.97 5.72
C GLU A 166 4.73 -6.62 6.34
N THR A 167 5.65 -5.66 6.28
CA THR A 167 5.53 -4.41 7.05
C THR A 167 5.61 -3.14 6.22
N GLN A 168 6.25 -3.16 5.04
CA GLN A 168 6.53 -1.94 4.29
C GLN A 168 5.56 -1.71 3.12
N PRO A 169 5.40 -0.46 2.66
CA PRO A 169 4.65 -0.16 1.44
C PRO A 169 5.21 -0.91 0.24
N VAL A 170 4.33 -1.45 -0.59
CA VAL A 170 4.68 -2.14 -1.85
C VAL A 170 4.90 -1.19 -3.03
N MET A 171 4.82 0.11 -2.79
CA MET A 171 5.05 1.18 -3.77
C MET A 171 6.05 2.17 -3.18
N ARG A 172 7.04 2.54 -3.97
CA ARG A 172 8.13 3.44 -3.62
C ARG A 172 8.39 4.44 -4.74
N VAL A 173 8.63 5.69 -4.37
CA VAL A 173 9.04 6.75 -5.29
C VAL A 173 10.39 7.32 -4.88
N ARG A 174 11.32 7.39 -5.83
CA ARG A 174 12.60 8.08 -5.68
C ARG A 174 12.68 9.19 -6.70
N TRP A 175 12.81 10.42 -6.21
CA TRP A 175 12.87 11.62 -7.03
C TRP A 175 14.28 12.20 -7.00
N PHE A 176 15.01 12.09 -8.10
CA PHE A 176 16.36 12.64 -8.24
C PHE A 176 16.28 14.04 -8.86
N SER A 177 16.60 15.07 -8.07
CA SER A 177 16.63 16.46 -8.51
C SER A 177 18.03 16.81 -9.03
N ILE A 178 18.19 16.93 -10.35
CA ILE A 178 19.49 17.21 -11.00
C ILE A 178 19.67 18.72 -11.18
N SER A 179 18.59 19.42 -11.53
CA SER A 179 18.50 20.88 -11.54
C SER A 179 17.04 21.32 -11.38
N ALA A 180 16.75 22.62 -11.37
CA ALA A 180 15.38 23.13 -11.29
C ALA A 180 14.44 22.58 -12.39
N GLN A 181 14.99 22.25 -13.56
CA GLN A 181 14.25 21.78 -14.73
C GLN A 181 14.64 20.37 -15.17
N ASN A 182 15.45 19.65 -14.40
CA ASN A 182 15.93 18.32 -14.79
C ASN A 182 15.79 17.38 -13.60
N HIS A 183 14.89 16.40 -13.74
CA HIS A 183 14.59 15.44 -12.69
C HIS A 183 14.50 14.04 -13.28
N VAL A 184 14.81 13.04 -12.46
CA VAL A 184 14.46 11.65 -12.74
C VAL A 184 13.52 11.16 -11.66
N MET A 185 12.34 10.70 -12.05
CA MET A 185 11.40 10.05 -11.15
C MET A 185 11.44 8.54 -11.41
N LEU A 186 11.73 7.78 -10.36
CA LEU A 186 11.69 6.33 -10.35
C LEU A 186 10.51 5.88 -9.47
N LEU A 187 9.48 5.35 -10.10
CA LEU A 187 8.38 4.66 -9.44
C LEU A 187 8.67 3.16 -9.45
N THR A 188 8.68 2.53 -8.29
CA THR A 188 8.93 1.09 -8.14
C THR A 188 7.78 0.47 -7.33
N ILE A 189 7.17 -0.58 -7.86
CA ILE A 189 6.06 -1.32 -7.25
C ILE A 189 6.41 -2.80 -7.24
N HIS A 190 6.17 -3.50 -6.13
CA HIS A 190 6.35 -4.95 -6.10
C HIS A 190 5.25 -5.66 -6.90
N HIS A 191 5.61 -6.64 -7.73
CA HIS A 191 4.69 -7.35 -8.62
C HIS A 191 3.51 -8.05 -7.88
N ILE A 192 3.64 -8.32 -6.58
CA ILE A 192 2.54 -8.88 -5.76
C ILE A 192 1.30 -7.98 -5.70
N ALA A 193 1.48 -6.67 -5.88
CA ALA A 193 0.42 -5.67 -5.80
C ALA A 193 -0.06 -5.18 -7.18
N LEU A 194 0.61 -5.62 -8.26
CA LEU A 194 0.39 -5.09 -9.59
C LEU A 194 0.68 -6.13 -10.66
N ASP A 195 -0.23 -6.31 -11.61
CA ASP A 195 0.03 -7.06 -12.84
C ASP A 195 0.35 -6.13 -14.03
N GLY A 196 0.78 -6.72 -15.15
CA GLY A 196 1.16 -5.96 -16.33
C GLY A 196 0.03 -5.13 -16.96
N TRP A 197 -1.24 -5.51 -16.74
CA TRP A 197 -2.38 -4.74 -17.24
C TRP A 197 -2.64 -3.52 -16.36
N SER A 198 -2.76 -3.73 -15.05
CA SER A 198 -2.97 -2.65 -14.08
C SER A 198 -1.82 -1.65 -14.07
N ALA A 199 -0.59 -2.08 -14.37
CA ALA A 199 0.55 -1.18 -14.49
C ALA A 199 0.34 -0.09 -15.55
N ASN A 200 -0.18 -0.46 -16.73
CA ASN A 200 -0.45 0.51 -17.80
C ASN A 200 -1.53 1.51 -17.41
N LEU A 201 -2.54 1.10 -16.64
CA LEU A 201 -3.58 1.99 -16.15
C LEU A 201 -2.98 3.01 -15.17
N ILE A 202 -2.27 2.55 -14.14
CA ILE A 202 -1.65 3.40 -13.13
C ILE A 202 -0.74 4.47 -13.74
N ILE A 203 0.08 4.08 -14.72
CA ILE A 203 1.01 5.01 -15.37
C ILE A 203 0.28 6.11 -16.14
N LYS A 204 -0.89 5.81 -16.74
CA LYS A 204 -1.70 6.79 -17.46
C LYS A 204 -2.44 7.76 -16.55
N GLU A 205 -2.86 7.30 -15.37
CA GLU A 205 -3.58 8.16 -14.42
C GLU A 205 -2.65 9.22 -13.78
N LEU A 206 -1.35 8.95 -13.63
CA LEU A 206 -0.39 9.88 -13.00
C LEU A 206 -0.39 11.30 -13.61
N PRO A 207 -0.18 11.50 -14.93
CA PRO A 207 -0.21 12.83 -15.52
C PRO A 207 -1.59 13.49 -15.42
N GLU A 208 -2.67 12.72 -15.53
CA GLU A 208 -4.05 13.24 -15.42
C GLU A 208 -4.34 13.78 -14.01
N ILE A 209 -3.98 13.02 -12.98
CA ILE A 209 -4.08 13.45 -11.57
C ILE A 209 -3.23 14.71 -11.35
N TYR A 210 -1.97 14.69 -11.77
CA TYR A 210 -1.07 15.83 -11.57
C TYR A 210 -1.62 17.10 -12.23
N GLN A 211 -2.11 16.99 -13.47
CA GLN A 211 -2.69 18.12 -14.18
C GLN A 211 -3.92 18.66 -13.46
N SER A 212 -4.86 17.81 -13.05
CA SER A 212 -6.06 18.23 -12.31
C SER A 212 -5.72 18.91 -10.99
N LEU A 213 -4.75 18.39 -10.23
CA LEU A 213 -4.29 19.02 -8.99
C LEU A 213 -3.63 20.38 -9.25
N GLN A 214 -2.83 20.50 -10.31
CA GLN A 214 -2.18 21.75 -10.68
C GLN A 214 -3.19 22.83 -11.11
N THR A 215 -4.27 22.47 -11.80
CA THR A 215 -5.30 23.40 -12.28
C THR A 215 -6.48 23.58 -11.32
N GLY A 216 -6.53 22.80 -10.22
CA GLY A 216 -7.67 22.75 -9.31
C GLY A 216 -8.95 22.20 -9.98
N SER A 217 -8.80 21.43 -11.06
CA SER A 217 -9.90 20.80 -11.79
C SER A 217 -10.28 19.46 -11.17
N GLU A 218 -11.47 18.96 -11.50
CA GLU A 218 -11.89 17.63 -11.06
C GLU A 218 -10.97 16.54 -11.66
N ILE A 219 -10.72 15.49 -10.89
CA ILE A 219 -9.92 14.34 -11.31
C ILE A 219 -10.86 13.37 -12.02
N SER A 220 -10.81 13.35 -13.35
CA SER A 220 -11.65 12.50 -14.20
C SER A 220 -10.89 11.23 -14.61
N LEU A 221 -10.99 10.17 -13.80
CA LEU A 221 -10.33 8.87 -14.00
C LEU A 221 -11.28 7.69 -13.99
#